data_AF-A0A836U4Q7-F1
#
_entry.id   AF-A0A836U4Q7-F1
#
_cell.length_a   1.000
_cell.length_b   1.000
_cell.length_c   1.000
_cell.angle_alpha   90.00
_cell.angle_beta   90.00
_cell.angle_gamma   90.00
#
_symmetry.space_group_name_H-M   'P 1'
#
loop_
_entity.id
_entity.type
_entity.pdbx_description
1 polymer ?
#
loop_
_entity_poly.entity_id
_entity_poly.type
_entity_poly.pdbx_seq_one_letter_code
_entity_poly.pdbx_strand_id
1 'polypeptide(L)'
;MVIKLLAEAFDPFEEVKRFQEQSVGSACAVGATSIFIGTMRDFNDGDPVVSMFLEYYPGMTERQLKDIVAEAIGQWAVLNVLVVHRVGDISPGDPIVVVAVETSHRGDAFDACRFIMEALKSKAPFWKKEQLKSQKSRWVGNNSKGYAPE
;
A
#
# COMPACT_ATOMS: atom_id res chain seq x y z
N MET A 1 1.52 1.84 15.19
CA MET A 1 1.24 1.36 13.82
C MET A 1 -0.26 1.26 13.60
N VAL A 2 -0.73 1.56 12.39
CA VAL A 2 -2.13 1.47 11.96
C VAL A 2 -2.19 0.71 10.63
N ILE A 3 -2.98 -0.36 10.54
CA ILE A 3 -3.17 -1.17 9.32
C ILE A 3 -4.67 -1.29 9.06
N LYS A 4 -5.11 -0.94 7.84
CA LYS A 4 -6.53 -1.01 7.42
C LYS A 4 -6.66 -1.68 6.05
N LEU A 5 -7.61 -2.59 5.93
CA LEU A 5 -8.11 -3.10 4.64
C LEU A 5 -9.52 -2.55 4.44
N LEU A 6 -9.75 -1.81 3.37
CA LEU A 6 -11.02 -1.12 3.09
C LEU A 6 -11.63 -1.66 1.80
N ALA A 7 -12.93 -1.98 1.82
CA ALA A 7 -13.65 -2.35 0.59
C ALA A 7 -14.09 -1.12 -0.22
N GLU A 8 -14.23 0.02 0.45
CA GLU A 8 -14.69 1.27 -0.14
C GLU A 8 -13.51 2.17 -0.55
N ALA A 9 -13.79 3.11 -1.44
CA ALA A 9 -12.83 4.15 -1.81
C ALA A 9 -12.45 4.99 -0.57
N PHE A 10 -11.19 5.44 -0.53
CA PHE A 10 -10.69 6.31 0.52
C PHE A 10 -9.84 7.43 -0.07
N ASP A 11 -9.75 8.55 0.65
CA ASP A 11 -8.82 9.62 0.33
C ASP A 11 -7.49 9.38 1.09
N PRO A 12 -6.37 9.13 0.40
CA PRO A 12 -5.10 8.84 1.03
C PRO A 12 -4.55 10.01 1.85
N PHE A 13 -4.80 11.25 1.44
CA PHE A 13 -4.32 12.42 2.15
C PHE A 13 -5.10 12.65 3.45
N GLU A 14 -6.41 12.42 3.44
CA GLU A 14 -7.22 12.46 4.67
C GLU A 14 -6.84 11.34 5.64
N GLU A 15 -6.54 10.13 5.15
CA GLU A 15 -6.07 9.04 6.01
C GLU A 15 -4.70 9.36 6.64
N VAL A 16 -3.77 9.94 5.87
CA VAL A 16 -2.48 10.42 6.40
C VAL A 16 -2.69 11.53 7.42
N LYS A 17 -3.53 12.52 7.13
CA LYS A 17 -3.82 13.63 8.04
C LYS A 17 -4.36 13.13 9.38
N ARG A 18 -5.39 12.26 9.35
CA ARG A 18 -5.95 11.63 10.55
C ARG A 18 -4.91 10.85 11.34
N PHE A 19 -4.03 10.14 10.65
CA PHE A 19 -2.94 9.39 11.26
C PHE A 19 -1.91 10.30 11.95
N GLN A 20 -1.56 11.43 11.34
CA GLN A 20 -0.67 12.42 11.92
C GLN A 20 -1.29 13.10 13.15
N GLU A 21 -2.58 13.44 13.10
CA GLU A 21 -3.33 14.02 14.22
C GLU A 21 -3.41 13.05 15.42
N GLN A 22 -3.50 11.74 15.17
CA GLN A 22 -3.46 10.72 16.22
C GLN A 22 -2.06 10.53 16.82
N SER A 23 -1.02 10.89 16.05
CA SER A 23 0.39 10.73 16.44
C SER A 23 0.96 11.93 17.19
N VAL A 24 0.14 12.94 17.51
CA VAL A 24 0.53 14.21 18.16
C VAL A 24 1.29 14.02 19.48
N GLY A 25 1.08 12.93 20.21
CA GLY A 25 1.88 12.60 21.41
C GLY A 25 3.37 12.30 21.13
N SER A 26 3.71 11.90 19.90
CA SER A 26 5.07 11.64 19.42
C SER A 26 5.61 12.74 18.51
N ALA A 27 4.85 13.82 18.27
CA ALA A 27 5.18 14.85 17.28
C ALA A 27 6.55 15.51 17.53
N CYS A 28 6.98 15.62 18.78
CA CYS A 28 8.30 16.17 19.10
C CYS A 28 9.48 15.28 18.65
N ALA A 29 9.25 14.01 18.32
CA ALA A 29 10.28 13.07 17.86
C ALA A 29 10.25 12.82 16.33
N VAL A 30 9.15 13.14 15.66
CA VAL A 30 8.99 12.95 14.21
C VAL A 30 9.71 14.09 13.48
N GLY A 31 10.78 13.75 12.75
CA GLY A 31 11.56 14.68 11.93
C GLY A 31 11.38 14.46 10.43
N ALA A 32 10.80 13.32 10.02
CA ALA A 32 10.52 13.01 8.62
C ALA A 32 9.34 12.06 8.47
N THR A 33 8.51 12.31 7.45
CA THR A 33 7.44 11.41 7.01
C THR A 33 7.65 11.10 5.53
N SER A 34 7.73 9.81 5.19
CA SER A 34 7.72 9.36 3.79
C SER A 34 6.38 8.72 3.48
N ILE A 35 5.77 9.12 2.36
CA ILE A 35 4.43 8.67 1.96
C ILE A 35 4.53 8.10 0.55
N PHE A 36 4.00 6.89 0.38
CA PHE A 36 3.76 6.27 -0.92
C PHE A 36 2.26 6.13 -1.14
N ILE A 37 1.78 6.55 -2.31
CA ILE A 37 0.40 6.34 -2.75
C ILE A 37 0.45 5.55 -4.06
N GLY A 38 -0.18 4.37 -4.07
CA GLY A 38 -0.34 3.55 -5.26
C GLY A 38 -1.74 3.74 -5.85
N THR A 39 -1.80 4.06 -7.14
CA THR A 39 -3.04 4.33 -7.87
C THR A 39 -3.21 3.35 -9.03
N MET A 40 -4.45 2.99 -9.37
CA MET A 40 -4.73 2.13 -10.52
C MET A 40 -4.48 2.88 -11.82
N ARG A 41 -3.67 2.29 -12.71
CA ARG A 41 -3.43 2.79 -14.07
C ARG A 41 -4.43 2.18 -15.05
N ASP A 42 -4.78 2.91 -16.09
CA ASP A 42 -5.68 2.48 -17.17
C ASP A 42 -5.04 1.47 -18.17
N PHE A 43 -3.83 1.01 -17.89
CA PHE A 43 -3.16 -0.06 -18.64
C PHE A 43 -2.37 -1.00 -17.72
N ASN A 44 -2.29 -2.26 -18.11
CA ASN A 44 -1.40 -3.25 -17.49
C ASN A 44 -0.92 -4.25 -18.55
N ASP A 45 0.38 -4.57 -18.54
CA ASP A 45 1.03 -5.48 -19.51
C ASP A 45 0.72 -5.16 -20.99
N GLY A 46 0.60 -3.87 -21.32
CA GLY A 46 0.30 -3.39 -22.69
C GLY A 46 -1.18 -3.40 -23.08
N ASP A 47 -2.06 -3.94 -22.23
CA ASP A 47 -3.50 -3.97 -22.48
C ASP A 47 -4.24 -2.81 -21.76
N PRO A 48 -5.22 -2.15 -22.39
CA PRO A 48 -6.07 -1.18 -21.72
C PRO A 48 -7.03 -1.88 -20.74
N VAL A 49 -6.97 -1.47 -19.47
CA VAL A 49 -7.77 -2.03 -18.37
C VAL A 49 -8.82 -1.00 -17.96
N VAL A 50 -10.08 -1.44 -17.86
CA VAL A 50 -11.22 -0.57 -17.54
C VAL A 50 -11.52 -0.56 -16.04
N SER A 51 -11.31 -1.70 -15.37
CA SER A 51 -11.41 -1.81 -13.92
C SER A 51 -10.63 -3.03 -13.43
N MET A 52 -10.40 -3.05 -12.12
CA MET A 52 -9.77 -4.15 -11.42
C MET A 52 -10.63 -4.53 -10.22
N PHE A 53 -10.79 -5.82 -9.96
CA PHE A 53 -11.27 -6.34 -8.69
C PHE A 53 -10.10 -6.93 -7.92
N LEU A 54 -9.93 -6.53 -6.66
CA LEU A 54 -8.85 -7.00 -5.81
C LEU A 54 -9.37 -7.81 -4.63
N GLU A 55 -8.98 -9.08 -4.55
CA GLU A 55 -9.28 -9.97 -3.44
C GLU A 55 -8.08 -10.15 -2.51
N TYR A 56 -8.35 -10.60 -1.30
CA TYR A 56 -7.33 -10.90 -0.29
C TYR A 56 -7.75 -12.13 0.52
N TYR A 57 -6.83 -12.71 1.29
CA TYR A 57 -7.11 -13.83 2.18
C TYR A 57 -7.36 -13.28 3.58
N PRO A 58 -8.62 -13.31 4.09
CA PRO A 58 -8.92 -12.78 5.41
C PRO A 58 -8.13 -13.46 6.52
N GLY A 59 -7.54 -12.66 7.40
CA GLY A 59 -6.66 -13.08 8.48
C GLY A 59 -5.20 -13.27 8.06
N MET A 60 -4.93 -13.91 6.92
CA MET A 60 -3.55 -14.14 6.46
C MET A 60 -2.92 -12.85 5.92
N THR A 61 -3.64 -12.08 5.10
CA THR A 61 -3.13 -10.82 4.54
C THR A 61 -2.81 -9.82 5.65
N GLU A 62 -3.70 -9.65 6.62
CA GLU A 62 -3.51 -8.76 7.76
C GLU A 62 -2.34 -9.19 8.63
N ARG A 63 -2.14 -10.51 8.81
CA ARG A 63 -0.97 -11.04 9.52
C ARG A 63 0.32 -10.73 8.76
N GLN A 64 0.36 -10.98 7.46
CA GLN A 64 1.54 -10.65 6.63
C GLN A 64 1.85 -9.16 6.65
N LEU A 65 0.85 -8.29 6.56
CA LEU A 65 1.05 -6.83 6.67
C LEU A 65 1.64 -6.44 8.03
N LYS A 66 1.16 -7.05 9.13
CA LYS A 66 1.74 -6.84 10.47
C LYS A 66 3.18 -7.31 10.56
N ASP A 67 3.48 -8.49 10.01
CA ASP A 67 4.82 -9.08 10.02
C ASP A 67 5.80 -8.21 9.20
N ILE A 68 5.39 -7.70 8.04
CA ILE A 68 6.17 -6.76 7.21
C ILE A 68 6.47 -5.47 7.98
N VAL A 69 5.47 -4.87 8.63
CA VAL A 69 5.64 -3.63 9.39
C VAL A 69 6.54 -3.87 10.61
N ALA A 70 6.40 -5.01 11.30
CA ALA A 70 7.26 -5.39 12.40
C ALA A 70 8.72 -5.59 11.94
N GLU A 71 8.93 -6.21 10.79
CA GLU A 71 10.26 -6.37 10.18
C GLU A 71 10.90 -5.01 9.86
N ALA A 72 10.13 -4.05 9.34
CA ALA A 72 10.61 -2.69 9.09
C ALA A 72 10.99 -1.95 10.40
N ILE A 73 10.16 -2.05 11.44
CA ILE A 73 10.45 -1.45 12.75
C ILE A 73 11.71 -2.07 13.38
N GLY A 74 12.01 -3.34 13.09
CA GLY A 74 13.24 -4.00 13.54
C GLY A 74 14.51 -3.55 12.81
N GLN A 75 14.39 -2.96 11.61
CA GLN A 75 15.52 -2.57 10.76
C GLN A 75 15.82 -1.06 10.80
N TRP A 76 14.81 -0.22 11.03
CA TRP A 76 14.92 1.24 11.01
C TRP A 76 14.29 1.87 12.26
N ALA A 77 14.70 3.09 12.62
CA ALA A 77 14.15 3.82 13.77
C ALA A 77 12.78 4.43 13.45
N VAL A 78 11.80 3.55 13.24
CA VAL A 78 10.43 3.89 12.89
C VAL A 78 9.63 4.25 14.14
N LEU A 79 9.01 5.42 14.12
CA LEU A 79 8.15 5.90 15.19
C LEU A 79 6.70 5.46 14.94
N ASN A 80 6.18 5.76 13.75
CA ASN A 80 4.82 5.41 13.37
C ASN A 80 4.78 4.88 11.94
N VAL A 81 3.82 3.99 11.68
CA VAL A 81 3.52 3.44 10.35
C VAL A 81 2.01 3.43 10.14
N LEU A 82 1.59 3.87 8.95
CA LEU A 82 0.26 3.71 8.40
C LEU A 82 0.35 2.82 7.16
N VAL A 83 -0.50 1.80 7.08
CA VAL A 83 -0.77 1.05 5.85
C VAL A 83 -2.29 0.98 5.66
N VAL A 84 -2.80 1.58 4.59
CA VAL A 84 -4.20 1.42 4.19
C VAL A 84 -4.21 0.84 2.79
N HIS A 85 -4.92 -0.26 2.60
CA HIS A 85 -5.05 -0.92 1.31
C HIS A 85 -6.52 -1.15 0.97
N ARG A 86 -6.90 -0.82 -0.25
CA ARG A 86 -8.24 -1.05 -0.79
C ARG A 86 -8.35 -2.44 -1.40
N VAL A 87 -9.49 -3.08 -1.20
CA VAL A 87 -9.91 -4.33 -1.83
C VAL A 87 -11.26 -4.10 -2.52
N GLY A 88 -11.73 -5.04 -3.31
CA GLY A 88 -12.96 -4.89 -4.09
C GLY A 88 -12.74 -4.20 -5.43
N ASP A 89 -13.78 -3.53 -5.94
CA ASP A 89 -13.77 -2.85 -7.24
C ASP A 89 -12.94 -1.56 -7.20
N ILE A 90 -12.07 -1.40 -8.20
CA ILE A 90 -11.12 -0.29 -8.33
C ILE A 90 -11.11 0.19 -9.78
N SER A 91 -11.25 1.51 -9.97
CA SER A 91 -11.24 2.16 -11.29
C SER A 91 -9.92 2.88 -11.57
N PRO A 92 -9.58 3.16 -12.84
CA PRO A 92 -8.42 3.99 -13.18
C PRO A 92 -8.44 5.34 -12.45
N GLY A 93 -7.29 5.72 -11.88
CA GLY A 93 -7.16 6.91 -11.05
C GLY A 93 -7.50 6.70 -9.57
N ASP A 94 -8.12 5.58 -9.19
CA ASP A 94 -8.44 5.30 -7.80
C ASP A 94 -7.19 4.96 -6.97
N PRO A 95 -7.06 5.54 -5.76
CA PRO A 95 -6.09 5.08 -4.78
C PRO A 95 -6.35 3.62 -4.39
N ILE A 96 -5.30 2.82 -4.49
CA ILE A 96 -5.29 1.41 -4.08
C ILE A 96 -4.66 1.29 -2.69
N VAL A 97 -3.55 1.98 -2.46
CA VAL A 97 -2.77 1.82 -1.23
C VAL A 97 -2.14 3.15 -0.83
N VAL A 98 -2.09 3.41 0.47
CA VAL A 98 -1.20 4.42 1.05
C VAL A 98 -0.35 3.78 2.14
N VAL A 99 0.95 4.05 2.09
CA VAL A 99 1.91 3.72 3.15
C VAL A 99 2.53 5.03 3.61
N ALA A 100 2.49 5.31 4.91
CA ALA A 100 3.20 6.43 5.51
C ALA A 100 4.09 5.93 6.64
N VAL A 101 5.35 6.36 6.65
CA VAL A 101 6.33 6.01 7.68
C VAL A 101 6.91 7.29 8.28
N GLU A 102 6.78 7.41 9.60
CA GLU A 102 7.32 8.52 10.38
C GLU A 102 8.55 8.09 11.16
N THR A 103 9.60 8.88 11.08
CA THR A 103 10.89 8.64 11.74
C THR A 103 11.50 9.96 12.20
N SER A 104 12.58 9.92 12.98
CA SER A 104 13.33 11.13 13.33
C SER A 104 14.21 11.66 12.18
N HIS A 105 14.61 10.79 11.24
CA HIS A 105 15.54 11.14 10.16
C HIS A 105 15.08 10.59 8.81
N ARG A 106 15.11 11.44 7.79
CA ARG A 106 14.58 11.14 6.44
C ARG A 106 15.09 9.85 5.80
N GLY A 107 16.33 9.41 6.10
CA GLY A 107 16.90 8.18 5.52
C GLY A 107 16.03 6.96 5.84
N ASP A 108 15.83 6.72 7.13
CA ASP A 108 14.98 5.65 7.65
C ASP A 108 13.55 5.75 7.11
N ALA A 109 12.99 6.96 7.00
CA ALA A 109 11.65 7.13 6.43
C ALA A 109 11.55 6.63 4.98
N PHE A 110 12.51 6.99 4.12
CA PHE A 110 12.51 6.54 2.73
C PHE A 110 12.71 5.03 2.62
N ASP A 111 13.71 4.50 3.32
CA ASP A 111 14.09 3.10 3.21
C ASP A 111 13.01 2.17 3.76
N ALA A 112 12.46 2.49 4.94
CA ALA A 112 11.38 1.70 5.53
C ALA A 112 10.09 1.76 4.71
N CYS A 113 9.72 2.93 4.17
CA CYS A 113 8.53 3.07 3.32
C CYS A 113 8.68 2.25 2.03
N ARG A 114 9.85 2.32 1.39
CA ARG A 114 10.17 1.51 0.21
C ARG A 114 10.13 0.01 0.54
N PHE A 115 10.77 -0.39 1.64
CA PHE A 115 10.80 -1.78 2.09
C PHE A 115 9.39 -2.34 2.29
N ILE A 116 8.53 -1.62 3.02
CA ILE A 116 7.14 -2.05 3.26
C ILE A 116 6.40 -2.25 1.94
N MET A 117 6.56 -1.34 0.98
CA MET A 117 5.91 -1.45 -0.33
C MET A 117 6.38 -2.64 -1.16
N GLU A 118 7.69 -2.90 -1.24
CA GLU A 118 8.22 -4.06 -1.96
C GLU A 118 7.84 -5.39 -1.28
N ALA A 119 7.86 -5.41 0.06
CA ALA A 119 7.45 -6.58 0.83
C ALA A 119 5.94 -6.83 0.73
N LEU A 120 5.10 -5.80 0.70
CA LEU A 120 3.65 -5.92 0.47
C LEU A 120 3.38 -6.57 -0.89
N LYS A 121 4.03 -6.09 -1.96
CA LYS A 121 3.86 -6.65 -3.31
C LYS A 121 4.29 -8.12 -3.42
N SER A 122 5.32 -8.52 -2.69
CA SER A 122 5.91 -9.86 -2.81
C SER A 122 5.33 -10.88 -1.83
N LYS A 123 5.00 -10.47 -0.60
CA LYS A 123 4.61 -11.36 0.51
C LYS A 123 3.11 -11.34 0.83
N ALA A 124 2.41 -10.24 0.59
CA ALA A 124 0.99 -10.13 0.95
C ALA A 124 0.10 -10.79 -0.12
N PRO A 125 -0.77 -11.75 0.23
CA PRO A 125 -1.63 -12.42 -0.73
C PRO A 125 -2.79 -11.50 -1.12
N PHE A 126 -2.62 -10.86 -2.28
CA PHE A 126 -3.65 -10.14 -3.01
C PHE A 126 -3.83 -10.78 -4.38
N TRP A 127 -5.07 -10.95 -4.82
CA TRP A 127 -5.39 -11.47 -6.14
C TRP A 127 -6.08 -10.42 -6.97
N LYS A 128 -5.52 -10.18 -8.15
CA LYS A 128 -6.00 -9.16 -9.08
C LYS A 128 -6.80 -9.82 -10.20
N LYS A 129 -8.04 -9.39 -10.39
CA LYS A 129 -8.86 -9.71 -11.56
C LYS A 129 -9.06 -8.44 -12.38
N GLU A 130 -8.60 -8.45 -13.63
CA GLU A 130 -8.73 -7.32 -14.55
C GLU A 130 -9.95 -7.45 -15.43
N GLN A 131 -10.63 -6.34 -15.67
CA GLN A 131 -11.66 -6.20 -16.68
C GLN A 131 -11.09 -5.44 -17.88
N LEU A 132 -11.03 -6.09 -19.03
CA LEU A 132 -10.52 -5.52 -20.27
C LEU A 132 -11.63 -4.76 -21.03
N LYS A 133 -11.25 -3.83 -21.92
CA LYS A 133 -12.19 -3.12 -22.81
C LYS A 133 -13.06 -4.05 -23.66
N SER A 134 -12.58 -5.25 -23.95
CA SER A 134 -13.29 -6.29 -24.71
C SER A 134 -14.37 -7.03 -23.89
N GLN A 135 -14.69 -6.56 -22.68
CA GLN A 135 -15.55 -7.22 -21.69
C GLN A 135 -15.08 -8.61 -21.22
N LYS A 136 -13.87 -9.03 -21.58
CA LYS A 136 -13.22 -10.21 -21.02
C LYS A 136 -12.63 -9.88 -19.65
N SER A 137 -12.74 -10.82 -18.71
CA SER A 137 -12.04 -10.76 -17.42
C SER A 137 -10.91 -11.77 -17.38
N ARG A 138 -9.79 -11.42 -16.74
CA ARG A 138 -8.66 -12.34 -16.48
C ARG A 138 -8.15 -12.20 -15.06
N TRP A 139 -7.76 -13.31 -14.46
CA TRP A 139 -6.96 -13.32 -13.24
C TRP A 139 -5.50 -13.10 -13.59
N VAL A 140 -4.84 -12.21 -12.87
CA VAL A 140 -3.40 -11.97 -13.03
C VAL A 140 -2.67 -13.04 -12.22
N GLY A 141 -1.95 -13.92 -12.92
CA GLY A 141 -1.39 -15.15 -12.34
C GLY A 141 -0.19 -14.96 -11.41
N ASN A 142 0.53 -13.84 -11.51
CA ASN A 142 1.70 -13.54 -10.67
C ASN A 142 1.61 -12.12 -10.10
N ASN A 143 2.07 -11.94 -8.87
CA ASN A 143 2.38 -10.62 -8.34
C ASN A 143 3.47 -9.98 -9.22
N SER A 144 3.34 -8.68 -9.48
CA SER A 144 4.35 -7.91 -10.23
C SER A 144 5.73 -8.09 -9.58
N LYS A 145 6.79 -8.24 -10.39
CA LYS A 145 8.20 -8.43 -9.94
C LYS A 145 8.81 -7.22 -9.19
N GLY A 146 8.00 -6.37 -8.56
CA GLY A 146 8.45 -5.08 -8.03
C GLY A 146 8.71 -4.07 -9.15
N TYR A 147 9.23 -2.90 -8.79
CA TYR A 147 9.65 -1.90 -9.78
C TYR A 147 10.98 -2.33 -10.42
N ALA A 148 10.99 -2.47 -11.75
CA ALA A 148 12.21 -2.52 -12.55
C ALA A 148 12.20 -1.28 -13.45
N PRO A 149 13.20 -0.38 -13.36
CA PRO A 149 13.33 0.69 -14.33
C PRO A 149 13.59 0.09 -15.72
N GLU A 150 12.87 0.57 -16.73
CA GLU A 150 13.20 0.35 -18.15
C GLU A 150 14.49 1.07 -18.54
#